data_AF-A0AAN7RMP2-F1
#
_entry.id   AF-A0AAN7RMP2-F1
#
_cell.length_a   1.000
_cell.length_b   1.000
_cell.length_c   1.000
_cell.angle_alpha   90.00
_cell.angle_beta   90.00
_cell.angle_gamma   90.00
#
_symmetry.space_group_name_H-M   'P 1'
#
loop_
_entity.id
_entity.type
_entity.pdbx_description
1 polymer ?
#
loop_
_entity_poly.entity_id
_entity_poly.type
_entity_poly.pdbx_seq_one_letter_code
_entity_poly.pdbx_strand_id
1 'polypeptide(L)'
;MGAVPILCNLLQYEDGQLIESVVTCFVKIVDSVSLSQERLDEICKHGLINHAVHLIGLNGRATMSQATYNDMIGMLAELSCGSANAFRTLHVLNISSILKIVLSTGDISHGTSSHHLANRQSIQVLEILKLLYELLPTSSKCEDTREGSEKQAFLADNPVFIQRLGMRILPLLIQMVNSGVNLYVCYCCLSVINNFFVICTTDILDEVLTSTNFSSFLAGVFSRKEQHILIMALKIAETCLQKLSDVFLNSFMKEGVFFCN
;
A
#
# COMPACT_ATOMS: atom_id res chain seq x y z
N MET A 1 -18.10 19.00 -13.58
CA MET A 1 -18.38 17.83 -12.70
C MET A 1 -19.64 17.06 -13.08
N GLY A 2 -20.64 17.64 -13.77
CA GLY A 2 -21.89 16.94 -14.12
C GLY A 2 -21.79 15.66 -14.95
N ALA A 3 -20.64 15.37 -15.59
CA ALA A 3 -20.41 14.13 -16.34
C ALA A 3 -19.89 12.97 -15.46
N VAL A 4 -19.36 13.24 -14.26
CA VAL A 4 -18.77 12.24 -13.36
C VAL A 4 -19.76 11.11 -12.99
N PRO A 5 -21.03 11.40 -12.63
CA PRO A 5 -22.01 10.34 -12.35
C PRO A 5 -22.27 9.43 -13.55
N ILE A 6 -22.31 10.01 -14.76
CA ILE A 6 -22.54 9.26 -16.00
C ILE A 6 -21.36 8.32 -16.24
N LEU A 7 -20.13 8.83 -16.11
CA LEU A 7 -18.92 8.00 -16.23
C LEU A 7 -18.88 6.89 -15.18
N CYS A 8 -19.30 7.14 -13.93
CA CYS A 8 -19.39 6.09 -12.91
C CYS A 8 -20.40 4.99 -13.29
N ASN A 9 -21.54 5.35 -13.88
CA ASN A 9 -22.52 4.37 -14.35
C ASN A 9 -21.96 3.52 -15.50
N LEU A 10 -21.12 4.08 -16.37
CA LEU A 10 -20.50 3.36 -17.48
C LEU A 10 -19.49 2.29 -17.00
N LEU A 11 -18.90 2.44 -15.81
CA LEU A 11 -18.01 1.43 -15.22
C LEU A 11 -18.72 0.12 -14.82
N GLN A 12 -20.06 0.11 -14.80
CA GLN A 12 -20.85 -1.08 -14.46
C GLN A 12 -21.18 -1.95 -15.69
N TYR A 13 -20.84 -1.50 -16.89
CA TYR A 13 -21.10 -2.22 -18.12
C TYR A 13 -20.10 -3.38 -18.29
N GLU A 14 -20.46 -4.39 -19.09
CA GLU A 14 -19.58 -5.56 -19.34
C GLU A 14 -18.57 -5.33 -20.48
N ASP A 15 -18.74 -4.25 -21.26
CA ASP A 15 -17.87 -3.92 -22.39
C ASP A 15 -16.50 -3.45 -21.90
N GLY A 16 -15.47 -4.27 -22.14
CA GLY A 16 -14.09 -4.00 -21.71
C GLY A 16 -13.47 -2.75 -22.34
N GLN A 17 -13.74 -2.47 -23.62
CA GLN A 17 -13.19 -1.28 -24.28
C GLN A 17 -13.84 -0.01 -23.76
N LEU A 18 -15.14 -0.07 -23.46
CA LEU A 18 -15.84 1.03 -22.81
C LEU A 18 -15.28 1.27 -21.40
N ILE A 19 -15.15 0.23 -20.58
CA ILE A 19 -14.57 0.35 -19.24
C ILE A 19 -13.16 0.93 -19.31
N GLU A 20 -12.31 0.43 -20.21
CA GLU A 20 -10.95 0.95 -20.38
C GLU A 20 -10.94 2.45 -20.70
N SER A 21 -11.76 2.87 -21.67
CA SER A 21 -11.87 4.26 -22.08
C SER A 21 -12.34 5.16 -20.93
N VAL A 22 -13.29 4.67 -20.14
CA VAL A 22 -13.82 5.38 -18.97
C VAL A 22 -12.77 5.47 -17.86
N VAL A 23 -12.04 4.38 -17.56
CA VAL A 23 -10.95 4.38 -16.58
C VAL A 23 -9.86 5.35 -17.01
N THR A 24 -9.39 5.30 -18.27
CA THR A 24 -8.40 6.26 -18.78
C THR A 24 -8.90 7.70 -18.72
N CYS A 25 -10.20 7.94 -18.95
CA CYS A 25 -10.80 9.26 -18.76
C CYS A 25 -10.70 9.70 -17.29
N PHE A 26 -11.05 8.81 -16.35
CA PHE A 26 -10.93 9.11 -14.93
C PHE A 26 -9.50 9.37 -14.48
N VAL A 27 -8.51 8.61 -14.95
CA VAL A 27 -7.09 8.84 -14.63
C VAL A 27 -6.73 10.28 -15.00
N LYS A 28 -7.01 10.69 -16.23
CA LYS A 28 -6.73 12.06 -16.70
C LYS A 28 -7.49 13.14 -15.94
N ILE A 29 -8.75 12.86 -15.56
CA ILE A 29 -9.55 13.80 -14.77
C ILE A 29 -8.90 13.98 -13.40
N VAL A 30 -8.58 12.88 -12.70
CA VAL A 30 -7.97 12.89 -11.36
C VAL A 30 -6.62 13.60 -11.41
N ASP A 31 -5.74 13.25 -12.37
CA ASP A 31 -4.45 13.93 -12.57
C ASP A 31 -4.64 15.46 -12.71
N SER A 32 -5.65 15.90 -13.47
CA SER A 32 -5.91 17.32 -13.74
C SER A 32 -6.47 18.09 -12.54
N VAL A 33 -7.03 17.39 -11.55
CA VAL A 33 -7.60 17.99 -10.34
C VAL A 33 -6.86 17.58 -9.06
N SER A 34 -5.71 16.92 -9.17
CA SER A 34 -4.89 16.39 -8.08
C SER A 34 -4.52 17.41 -7.01
N LEU A 35 -4.44 18.69 -7.38
CA LEU A 35 -4.14 19.81 -6.47
C LEU A 35 -5.37 20.40 -5.76
N SER A 36 -6.57 19.91 -6.07
CA SER A 36 -7.85 20.47 -5.58
C SER A 36 -8.65 19.44 -4.78
N GLN A 37 -8.49 19.46 -3.46
CA GLN A 37 -9.22 18.59 -2.53
C GLN A 37 -10.73 18.61 -2.77
N GLU A 38 -11.34 19.80 -2.91
CA GLU A 38 -12.79 19.93 -3.10
C GLU A 38 -13.29 19.18 -4.34
N ARG A 39 -12.53 19.24 -5.44
CA ARG A 39 -12.87 18.54 -6.68
C ARG A 39 -12.63 17.03 -6.55
N LEU A 40 -11.54 16.61 -5.91
CA LEU A 40 -11.30 15.18 -5.63
C LEU A 40 -12.43 14.61 -4.77
N ASP A 41 -12.84 15.32 -3.72
CA ASP A 41 -13.97 14.94 -2.87
C ASP A 41 -15.28 14.86 -3.67
N GLU A 42 -15.55 15.82 -4.55
CA GLU A 42 -16.74 15.80 -5.40
C GLU A 42 -16.73 14.62 -6.39
N ILE A 43 -15.58 14.25 -6.97
CA ILE A 43 -15.47 13.03 -7.79
C ILE A 43 -15.78 11.78 -6.97
N CYS A 44 -15.22 11.69 -5.76
CA CYS A 44 -15.38 10.53 -4.89
C CYS A 44 -16.84 10.31 -4.44
N LYS A 45 -17.61 11.38 -4.25
CA LYS A 45 -19.04 11.32 -3.86
C LYS A 45 -19.91 10.53 -4.85
N HIS A 46 -19.49 10.41 -6.10
CA HIS A 46 -20.23 9.69 -7.13
C HIS A 46 -19.93 8.19 -7.18
N GLY A 47 -19.16 7.67 -6.21
CA GLY A 47 -18.94 6.24 -6.06
C GLY A 47 -17.84 5.67 -6.95
N LEU A 48 -16.99 6.50 -7.55
CA LEU A 48 -15.84 6.07 -8.36
C LEU A 48 -14.98 5.01 -7.64
N ILE A 49 -14.70 5.23 -6.35
CA ILE A 49 -13.87 4.33 -5.54
C ILE A 49 -14.52 2.94 -5.42
N ASN A 50 -15.83 2.87 -5.19
CA ASN A 50 -16.53 1.58 -5.08
C ASN A 50 -16.36 0.76 -6.37
N HIS A 51 -16.54 1.41 -7.52
CA HIS A 51 -16.41 0.76 -8.82
C HIS A 51 -14.97 0.34 -9.11
N ALA A 52 -14.00 1.23 -8.87
CA ALA A 52 -12.58 0.95 -9.08
C ALA A 52 -12.10 -0.20 -8.18
N VAL A 53 -12.46 -0.18 -6.89
CA VAL A 53 -12.12 -1.26 -5.94
C VAL A 53 -12.75 -2.59 -6.35
N HIS A 54 -14.01 -2.58 -6.82
CA HIS A 54 -14.65 -3.78 -7.35
C HIS A 54 -13.90 -4.34 -8.57
N LEU A 55 -13.55 -3.49 -9.54
CA LEU A 55 -12.81 -3.88 -10.75
C LEU A 55 -11.41 -4.43 -10.43
N ILE A 56 -10.71 -3.84 -9.46
CA ILE A 56 -9.42 -4.37 -8.95
C ILE A 56 -9.64 -5.73 -8.28
N GLY A 57 -10.72 -5.89 -7.51
CA GLY A 57 -11.09 -7.15 -6.87
C GLY A 57 -11.37 -8.30 -7.84
N LEU A 58 -11.74 -8.00 -9.09
CA LEU A 58 -11.86 -9.00 -10.16
C LEU A 58 -10.49 -9.51 -10.65
N ASN A 59 -9.38 -8.93 -10.17
CA ASN A 59 -8.04 -9.47 -10.27
C ASN A 59 -7.56 -9.69 -11.73
N GLY A 60 -7.89 -8.74 -12.62
CA GLY A 60 -7.57 -8.84 -14.04
C GLY A 60 -8.47 -9.79 -14.84
N ARG A 61 -9.53 -10.36 -14.25
CA ARG A 61 -10.62 -11.01 -15.01
C ARG A 61 -11.52 -10.02 -15.73
N ALA A 62 -11.46 -8.76 -15.34
CA ALA A 62 -12.03 -7.68 -16.14
C ALA A 62 -11.32 -7.66 -17.50
N THR A 63 -12.08 -7.44 -18.56
CA THR A 63 -11.67 -7.39 -19.98
C THR A 63 -10.75 -6.20 -20.31
N MET A 64 -9.99 -5.71 -19.34
CA MET A 64 -9.14 -4.53 -19.44
C MET A 64 -7.65 -4.87 -19.49
N SER A 65 -6.88 -4.00 -20.14
CA SER A 65 -5.45 -4.09 -20.30
C SER A 65 -4.73 -3.93 -18.96
N GLN A 66 -3.53 -4.49 -18.86
CA GLN A 66 -2.71 -4.34 -17.67
C GLN A 66 -2.35 -2.88 -17.37
N ALA A 67 -2.10 -2.08 -18.42
CA ALA A 67 -1.75 -0.68 -18.26
C ALA A 67 -2.89 0.06 -17.55
N THR A 68 -4.12 -0.11 -18.06
CA THR A 68 -5.32 0.48 -17.47
C THR A 68 -5.57 -0.01 -16.04
N TYR A 69 -5.30 -1.28 -15.76
CA TYR A 69 -5.39 -1.84 -14.41
C TYR A 69 -4.39 -1.18 -13.44
N ASN A 70 -3.14 -1.00 -13.88
CA ASN A 70 -2.11 -0.34 -13.07
C ASN A 70 -2.44 1.14 -12.86
N ASP A 71 -2.88 1.85 -13.90
CA ASP A 71 -3.30 3.25 -13.83
C ASP A 71 -4.49 3.42 -12.88
N MET A 72 -5.40 2.46 -12.81
CA MET A 72 -6.51 2.47 -11.86
C MET A 72 -6.04 2.33 -10.41
N ILE A 73 -5.03 1.50 -10.12
CA ILE A 73 -4.42 1.43 -8.78
C ILE A 73 -3.72 2.74 -8.44
N GLY A 74 -2.97 3.31 -9.38
CA GLY A 74 -2.31 4.62 -9.23
C GLY A 74 -3.32 5.74 -8.94
N MET A 75 -4.43 5.76 -9.69
CA MET A 75 -5.54 6.70 -9.46
C MET A 75 -6.11 6.56 -8.04
N LEU A 76 -6.30 5.35 -7.53
CA LEU A 76 -6.75 5.16 -6.14
C LEU A 76 -5.73 5.69 -5.12
N ALA A 77 -4.44 5.55 -5.39
CA ALA A 77 -3.39 6.09 -4.53
C ALA A 77 -3.44 7.63 -4.51
N GLU A 78 -3.63 8.26 -5.67
CA GLU A 78 -3.76 9.71 -5.80
C GLU A 78 -5.03 10.25 -5.13
N LEU A 79 -6.18 9.60 -5.35
CA LEU A 79 -7.42 9.92 -4.65
C LEU A 79 -7.24 9.78 -3.13
N SER A 80 -6.62 8.70 -2.65
CA SER A 80 -6.33 8.49 -1.23
C SER A 80 -5.39 9.56 -0.67
N CYS A 81 -4.44 10.04 -1.47
CA CYS A 81 -3.49 11.09 -1.11
C CYS A 81 -4.17 12.45 -0.96
N GLY A 82 -5.04 12.85 -1.89
CA GLY A 82 -5.66 14.19 -1.92
C GLY A 82 -7.10 14.27 -1.38
N SER A 83 -7.66 13.19 -0.84
CA SER A 83 -9.00 13.20 -0.22
C SER A 83 -9.07 12.30 1.01
N ALA A 84 -9.39 12.90 2.16
CA ALA A 84 -9.68 12.16 3.38
C ALA A 84 -10.91 11.25 3.23
N ASN A 85 -11.90 11.66 2.42
CA ASN A 85 -13.08 10.83 2.15
C ASN A 85 -12.73 9.61 1.31
N ALA A 86 -11.85 9.78 0.32
CA ALA A 86 -11.36 8.66 -0.48
C ALA A 86 -10.63 7.64 0.38
N PHE A 87 -9.70 8.12 1.21
CA PHE A 87 -8.97 7.32 2.18
C PHE A 87 -9.91 6.53 3.10
N ARG A 88 -10.91 7.17 3.71
CA ARG A 88 -11.92 6.52 4.56
C ARG A 88 -12.68 5.44 3.79
N THR A 89 -13.14 5.77 2.58
CA THR A 89 -13.92 4.86 1.73
C THR A 89 -13.12 3.61 1.39
N LEU A 90 -11.83 3.74 1.05
CA LEU A 90 -10.94 2.61 0.75
C LEU A 90 -10.80 1.65 1.93
N HIS A 91 -10.62 2.18 3.15
CA HIS A 91 -10.57 1.37 4.37
C HIS A 91 -11.88 0.65 4.66
N VAL A 92 -13.01 1.36 4.53
CA VAL A 92 -14.37 0.80 4.71
C VAL A 92 -14.64 -0.32 3.69
N LEU A 93 -14.18 -0.16 2.44
CA LEU A 93 -14.27 -1.18 1.39
C LEU A 93 -13.25 -2.32 1.54
N ASN A 94 -12.51 -2.36 2.64
CA ASN A 94 -11.62 -3.46 2.98
C ASN A 94 -10.52 -3.68 1.93
N ILE A 95 -9.98 -2.59 1.37
CA ILE A 95 -8.96 -2.59 0.31
C ILE A 95 -7.76 -3.49 0.63
N SER A 96 -7.36 -3.62 1.91
CA SER A 96 -6.26 -4.50 2.33
C SER A 96 -6.47 -5.97 1.96
N SER A 97 -7.72 -6.46 1.95
CA SER A 97 -8.04 -7.82 1.52
C SER A 97 -7.85 -7.99 0.02
N ILE A 98 -8.25 -6.99 -0.75
CA ILE A 98 -8.16 -6.99 -2.21
C ILE A 98 -6.68 -6.93 -2.60
N LEU A 99 -5.91 -6.01 -2.03
CA LEU A 99 -4.47 -5.90 -2.29
C LEU A 99 -3.71 -7.17 -1.89
N LYS A 100 -4.09 -7.83 -0.78
CA LYS A 100 -3.55 -9.14 -0.42
C LYS A 100 -3.79 -10.17 -1.53
N ILE A 101 -5.02 -10.26 -2.04
CA ILE A 101 -5.37 -11.20 -3.12
C ILE A 101 -4.55 -10.90 -4.39
N VAL A 102 -4.47 -9.62 -4.79
CA VAL A 102 -3.71 -9.19 -5.98
C VAL A 102 -2.22 -9.55 -5.82
N LEU A 103 -1.60 -9.21 -4.68
CA LEU A 103 -0.20 -9.52 -4.40
C LEU A 103 0.07 -11.04 -4.28
N SER A 104 -0.90 -11.83 -3.83
CA SER A 104 -0.76 -13.29 -3.71
C SER A 104 -0.98 -14.02 -5.04
N THR A 105 -1.72 -13.42 -5.97
CA THR A 105 -2.03 -14.00 -7.28
C THR A 105 -0.96 -13.70 -8.33
N GLY A 106 -0.14 -12.68 -8.11
CA GLY A 106 1.11 -12.53 -8.85
C GLY A 106 2.04 -13.67 -8.45
N ASP A 107 2.26 -14.64 -9.33
CA ASP A 107 3.19 -15.76 -9.10
C ASP A 107 4.58 -15.24 -8.69
N ILE A 108 4.85 -15.17 -7.38
CA ILE A 108 6.20 -14.96 -6.81
C ILE A 108 7.02 -16.27 -6.88
N SER A 109 6.39 -17.38 -7.29
CA SER A 109 7.02 -18.70 -7.40
C SER A 109 7.29 -19.09 -8.85
N HIS A 110 8.57 -19.42 -9.08
CA HIS A 110 9.19 -20.09 -10.24
C HIS A 110 9.99 -19.19 -11.19
N GLY A 111 11.32 -19.29 -11.04
CA GLY A 111 12.36 -18.54 -11.75
C GLY A 111 12.52 -18.86 -13.23
N THR A 112 11.43 -18.90 -13.99
CA THR A 112 11.47 -19.05 -15.46
C THR A 112 10.33 -18.26 -16.10
N SER A 113 10.43 -16.93 -16.19
CA SER A 113 9.64 -16.20 -17.18
C SER A 113 10.35 -14.92 -17.62
N SER A 114 10.34 -14.71 -18.94
CA SER A 114 10.83 -13.56 -19.71
C SER A 114 10.97 -12.23 -18.96
N HIS A 115 12.06 -11.48 -19.23
CA HIS A 115 12.32 -10.12 -18.73
C HIS A 115 11.12 -9.15 -18.86
N HIS A 116 10.20 -9.37 -19.80
CA HIS A 116 8.97 -8.59 -19.94
C HIS A 116 7.91 -8.89 -18.87
N LEU A 117 7.80 -10.12 -18.35
CA LEU A 117 6.87 -10.44 -17.26
C LEU A 117 7.37 -9.87 -15.93
N ALA A 118 8.68 -9.95 -15.68
CA ALA A 118 9.31 -9.37 -14.49
C ALA A 118 9.10 -7.85 -14.41
N ASN A 119 9.21 -7.13 -15.54
CA ASN A 119 8.97 -5.69 -15.59
C ASN A 119 7.46 -5.32 -15.54
N ARG A 120 6.57 -6.21 -15.98
CA ARG A 120 5.11 -5.99 -15.91
C ARG A 120 4.58 -6.15 -14.48
N GLN A 121 5.05 -7.18 -13.77
CA GLN A 121 4.70 -7.44 -12.37
C GLN A 121 5.30 -6.37 -11.44
N SER A 122 6.50 -5.87 -11.74
CA SER A 122 7.12 -4.81 -10.94
C SER A 122 6.30 -3.53 -10.94
N ILE A 123 5.74 -3.09 -12.08
CA ILE A 123 4.91 -1.88 -12.15
C ILE A 123 3.64 -2.04 -11.30
N GLN A 124 2.93 -3.17 -11.44
CA GLN A 124 1.72 -3.42 -10.65
C GLN A 124 2.03 -3.44 -9.14
N VAL A 125 3.09 -4.14 -8.73
CA VAL A 125 3.54 -4.17 -7.33
C VAL A 125 3.90 -2.76 -6.84
N LEU A 126 4.57 -1.96 -7.66
CA LEU A 126 4.91 -0.59 -7.31
C LEU A 126 3.68 0.30 -7.12
N GLU A 127 2.66 0.20 -7.98
CA GLU A 127 1.41 0.93 -7.78
C GLU A 127 0.67 0.47 -6.52
N ILE A 128 0.69 -0.83 -6.21
CA ILE A 128 0.12 -1.35 -4.96
C ILE A 128 0.89 -0.81 -3.74
N LEU A 129 2.22 -0.78 -3.80
CA LEU A 129 3.06 -0.27 -2.71
C LEU A 129 2.85 1.23 -2.51
N LYS A 130 2.67 2.01 -3.59
CA LYS A 130 2.27 3.43 -3.49
C LYS A 130 0.92 3.57 -2.80
N LEU A 131 -0.09 2.81 -3.21
CA LEU A 131 -1.40 2.83 -2.55
C LEU A 131 -1.30 2.43 -1.07
N LEU A 132 -0.57 1.38 -0.73
CA LEU A 132 -0.35 0.97 0.66
C LEU A 132 0.36 2.05 1.48
N TYR A 133 1.33 2.75 0.89
CA TYR A 133 2.00 3.88 1.52
C TYR A 133 1.01 5.01 1.81
N GLU A 134 0.15 5.38 0.85
CA GLU A 134 -0.87 6.43 1.02
C GLU A 134 -2.03 6.02 1.96
N LEU A 135 -2.24 4.73 2.19
CA LEU A 135 -3.19 4.21 3.18
C LEU A 135 -2.67 4.30 4.62
N LEU A 136 -1.41 4.70 4.81
CA LEU A 136 -0.73 4.87 6.10
C LEU A 136 -0.22 6.33 6.24
N PRO A 137 -1.02 7.25 6.81
CA PRO A 137 -0.72 8.68 6.85
C PRO A 137 0.40 8.99 7.85
N THR A 138 1.67 8.90 7.42
CA THR A 138 2.82 9.29 8.26
C THR A 138 3.17 10.77 8.14
N SER A 139 3.83 11.26 9.19
CA SER A 139 4.10 12.68 9.47
C SER A 139 4.81 13.45 8.36
N SER A 140 5.63 12.82 7.52
CA SER A 140 6.47 13.56 6.55
C SER A 140 5.72 14.24 5.40
N LYS A 141 4.45 13.88 5.13
CA LYS A 141 3.59 14.55 4.14
C LYS A 141 2.40 15.29 4.74
N CYS A 142 2.09 15.06 6.02
CA CYS A 142 0.77 15.36 6.61
C CYS A 142 0.79 16.39 7.74
N GLU A 143 1.95 16.87 8.19
CA GLU A 143 2.02 17.72 9.39
C GLU A 143 1.31 19.08 9.24
N ASP A 144 1.11 19.59 8.01
CA ASP A 144 0.50 20.91 7.79
C ASP A 144 -0.81 20.90 6.97
N THR A 145 -1.31 19.74 6.56
CA THR A 145 -2.56 19.66 5.77
C THR A 145 -3.73 19.19 6.62
N ARG A 146 -4.88 19.88 6.48
CA ARG A 146 -6.15 19.51 7.13
C ARG A 146 -6.51 18.04 6.87
N GLU A 147 -6.25 17.57 5.65
CA GLU A 147 -6.47 16.18 5.24
C GLU A 147 -5.64 15.17 6.05
N GLY A 148 -4.37 15.47 6.30
CA GLY A 148 -3.48 14.58 7.04
C GLY A 148 -3.98 14.33 8.45
N SER A 149 -4.37 15.40 9.14
CA SER A 149 -5.00 15.33 10.47
C SER A 149 -6.31 14.53 10.44
N GLU A 150 -7.15 14.74 9.44
CA GLU A 150 -8.42 14.02 9.28
C GLU A 150 -8.24 12.50 9.05
N LYS A 151 -7.19 12.09 8.31
CA LYS A 151 -6.86 10.68 8.08
C LYS A 151 -6.27 10.02 9.32
N GLN A 152 -5.39 10.74 10.05
CA GLN A 152 -4.83 10.27 11.31
C GLN A 152 -5.92 10.07 12.37
N ALA A 153 -6.84 11.04 12.52
CA ALA A 153 -7.96 10.93 13.44
C ALA A 153 -8.85 9.71 13.12
N PHE A 154 -9.19 9.50 11.84
CA PHE A 154 -9.98 8.33 11.44
C PHE A 154 -9.32 7.00 11.83
N LEU A 155 -8.00 6.85 11.62
CA LEU A 155 -7.31 5.62 11.99
C LEU A 155 -7.16 5.45 13.51
N ALA A 156 -6.97 6.56 14.24
CA ALA A 156 -6.95 6.55 15.70
C ALA A 156 -8.30 6.09 16.29
N ASP A 157 -9.41 6.55 15.70
CA ASP A 157 -10.76 6.13 16.08
C ASP A 157 -11.09 4.69 15.66
N ASN A 158 -10.37 4.16 14.66
CA ASN A 158 -10.64 2.85 14.06
C ASN A 158 -9.37 1.98 13.92
N PRO A 159 -8.73 1.59 15.04
CA PRO A 159 -7.44 0.87 15.04
C PRO A 159 -7.50 -0.49 14.32
N VAL A 160 -8.70 -1.08 14.21
CA VAL A 160 -8.96 -2.34 13.51
C VAL A 160 -8.50 -2.29 12.05
N PHE A 161 -8.54 -1.13 11.38
CA PHE A 161 -8.06 -1.02 10.00
C PHE A 161 -6.55 -1.21 9.91
N ILE A 162 -5.78 -0.62 10.83
CA ILE A 162 -4.32 -0.78 10.93
C ILE A 162 -3.99 -2.25 11.23
N GLN A 163 -4.64 -2.84 12.24
CA GLN A 163 -4.46 -4.23 12.63
C GLN A 163 -4.70 -5.20 11.46
N ARG A 164 -5.83 -5.06 10.75
CA ARG A 164 -6.15 -5.90 9.57
C ARG A 164 -5.16 -5.71 8.43
N LEU A 165 -4.68 -4.49 8.21
CA LEU A 165 -3.65 -4.21 7.21
C LEU A 165 -2.35 -4.92 7.58
N GLY A 166 -1.88 -4.78 8.82
CA GLY A 166 -0.70 -5.47 9.35
C GLY A 166 -0.76 -6.98 9.15
N MET A 167 -1.83 -7.62 9.65
CA MET A 167 -2.02 -9.07 9.56
C MET A 167 -2.07 -9.62 8.12
N ARG A 168 -2.53 -8.82 7.15
CA ARG A 168 -2.71 -9.26 5.76
C ARG A 168 -1.52 -8.95 4.88
N ILE A 169 -0.90 -7.80 5.08
CA ILE A 169 0.07 -7.22 4.16
C ILE A 169 1.50 -7.41 4.65
N LEU A 170 1.77 -7.30 5.97
CA LEU A 170 3.13 -7.39 6.50
C LEU A 170 3.86 -8.69 6.09
N PRO A 171 3.25 -9.89 6.16
CA PRO A 171 3.92 -11.11 5.72
C PRO A 171 4.31 -11.09 4.24
N LEU A 172 3.48 -10.49 3.39
CA LEU A 172 3.75 -10.36 1.95
C LEU A 172 4.89 -9.38 1.70
N LEU A 173 4.95 -8.27 2.43
CA LEU A 173 6.06 -7.30 2.33
C LEU A 173 7.39 -7.94 2.75
N ILE A 174 7.40 -8.68 3.87
CA ILE A 174 8.57 -9.42 4.35
C ILE A 174 9.04 -10.43 3.30
N GLN A 175 8.11 -11.20 2.72
CA GLN A 175 8.41 -12.16 1.67
C GLN A 175 9.03 -11.48 0.43
N MET A 176 8.45 -10.37 -0.01
CA MET A 176 8.97 -9.61 -1.16
C MET A 176 10.37 -9.06 -0.88
N VAL A 177 10.61 -8.50 0.31
CA VAL A 177 11.96 -8.04 0.69
C VAL A 177 12.93 -9.22 0.67
N ASN A 178 12.59 -10.35 1.31
CA ASN A 178 13.44 -11.54 1.37
C ASN A 178 13.78 -12.13 -0.01
N SER A 179 12.88 -12.00 -1.00
CA SER A 179 13.16 -12.45 -2.37
C SER A 179 14.35 -11.74 -3.02
N GLY A 180 14.63 -10.48 -2.64
CA GLY A 180 15.80 -9.73 -3.10
C GLY A 180 15.85 -9.40 -4.60
N VAL A 181 14.81 -9.71 -5.38
CA VAL A 181 14.84 -9.66 -6.84
C VAL A 181 14.90 -8.22 -7.40
N ASN A 182 14.33 -7.25 -6.68
CA ASN A 182 14.31 -5.84 -7.10
C ASN A 182 14.56 -4.92 -5.90
N LEU A 183 15.68 -4.19 -5.92
CA LEU A 183 16.10 -3.31 -4.83
C LEU A 183 15.12 -2.16 -4.57
N TYR A 184 14.54 -1.59 -5.63
CA TYR A 184 13.57 -0.50 -5.50
C TYR A 184 12.26 -0.99 -4.85
N VAL A 185 11.78 -2.17 -5.25
CA VAL A 185 10.63 -2.82 -4.61
C VAL A 185 10.94 -3.12 -3.13
N CYS A 186 12.14 -3.64 -2.82
CA CYS A 186 12.56 -3.88 -1.43
C CYS A 186 12.51 -2.59 -0.60
N TYR A 187 13.04 -1.48 -1.13
CA TYR A 187 13.00 -0.18 -0.49
C TYR A 187 11.56 0.31 -0.26
N CYS A 188 10.70 0.21 -1.27
CA CYS A 188 9.28 0.57 -1.14
C CYS A 188 8.56 -0.28 -0.09
N CYS A 189 8.80 -1.60 -0.06
CA CYS A 189 8.26 -2.49 0.98
C CYS A 189 8.71 -2.05 2.38
N LEU A 190 10.00 -1.80 2.58
CA LEU A 190 10.52 -1.31 3.86
C LEU A 190 9.95 0.05 4.24
N SER A 191 9.68 0.93 3.27
CA SER A 191 9.03 2.23 3.51
C SER A 191 7.59 2.05 4.03
N VAL A 192 6.83 1.12 3.45
CA VAL A 192 5.48 0.78 3.93
C VAL A 192 5.55 0.13 5.33
N ILE A 193 6.49 -0.79 5.56
CA ILE A 193 6.71 -1.40 6.88
C ILE A 193 7.02 -0.33 7.92
N ASN A 194 7.96 0.58 7.63
CA ASN A 194 8.30 1.67 8.54
C ASN A 194 7.08 2.54 8.88
N ASN A 195 6.29 2.91 7.87
CA ASN A 195 5.07 3.69 8.11
C ASN A 195 4.06 2.97 9.00
N PHE A 196 3.88 1.66 8.77
CA PHE A 196 3.04 0.83 9.61
C PHE A 196 3.55 0.85 11.06
N PHE A 197 4.86 0.62 11.28
CA PHE A 197 5.46 0.61 12.62
C PHE A 197 5.31 1.95 13.34
N VAL A 198 5.43 3.07 12.64
CA VAL A 198 5.28 4.42 13.22
C VAL A 198 3.85 4.66 13.72
N ILE A 199 2.83 4.31 12.93
CA ILE A 199 1.42 4.59 13.25
C ILE A 199 0.81 3.56 14.21
N CYS A 200 1.26 2.31 14.15
CA CYS A 200 0.71 1.21 14.93
C CYS A 200 0.89 1.42 16.45
N THR A 201 -0.09 1.05 17.27
CA THR A 201 0.08 1.02 18.74
C THR A 201 0.93 -0.18 19.16
N THR A 202 1.48 -0.15 20.38
CA THR A 202 2.27 -1.25 20.92
C THR A 202 1.50 -2.58 20.91
N ASP A 203 0.23 -2.58 21.33
CA ASP A 203 -0.60 -3.78 21.39
C ASP A 203 -0.82 -4.42 20.01
N ILE A 204 -1.14 -3.60 19.01
CA ILE A 204 -1.38 -4.07 17.64
C ILE A 204 -0.05 -4.54 17.03
N LEU A 205 1.05 -3.85 17.31
CA LEU A 205 2.35 -4.22 16.78
C LEU A 205 2.81 -5.56 17.36
N ASP A 206 2.62 -5.79 18.66
CA ASP A 206 2.92 -7.08 19.29
C ASP A 206 2.13 -8.21 18.64
N GLU A 207 0.80 -8.04 18.55
CA GLU A 207 -0.10 -9.02 17.94
C GLU A 207 0.32 -9.36 16.50
N VAL A 208 0.55 -8.35 15.67
CA VAL A 208 0.92 -8.53 14.26
C VAL A 208 2.27 -9.25 14.13
N LEU A 209 3.23 -8.93 15.00
CA LEU A 209 4.58 -9.50 14.93
C LEU A 209 4.69 -10.90 15.55
N THR A 210 3.79 -11.30 16.44
CA THR A 210 3.82 -12.65 17.07
C THR A 210 3.89 -13.80 16.06
N SER A 211 3.28 -13.63 14.88
CA SER A 211 3.25 -14.62 13.81
C SER A 211 4.45 -14.57 12.85
N THR A 212 5.40 -13.66 13.09
CA THR A 212 6.52 -13.37 12.18
C THR A 212 7.87 -13.49 12.88
N ASN A 213 8.85 -14.11 12.21
CA ASN A 213 10.24 -14.14 12.69
C ASN A 213 10.95 -12.81 12.38
N PHE A 214 10.45 -11.73 12.99
CA PHE A 214 10.83 -10.37 12.61
C PHE A 214 12.31 -10.04 12.86
N SER A 215 12.90 -10.55 13.94
CA SER A 215 14.32 -10.38 14.25
C SER A 215 15.23 -10.99 13.18
N SER A 216 14.93 -12.21 12.75
CA SER A 216 15.66 -12.90 11.68
C SER A 216 15.47 -12.21 10.34
N PHE A 217 14.26 -11.71 10.07
CA PHE A 217 13.99 -10.87 8.89
C PHE A 217 14.91 -9.63 8.87
N LEU A 218 14.96 -8.85 9.95
CA LEU A 218 15.82 -7.68 10.01
C LEU A 218 17.31 -8.03 9.89
N ALA A 219 17.78 -9.10 10.54
CA ALA A 219 19.16 -9.57 10.39
C ALA A 219 19.52 -9.90 8.93
N GLY A 220 18.59 -10.54 8.21
CA GLY A 220 18.72 -10.79 6.77
C GLY A 220 18.78 -9.51 5.94
N VAL A 221 18.03 -8.47 6.31
CA VAL A 221 18.10 -7.16 5.67
C VAL A 221 19.43 -6.46 5.99
N PHE A 222 19.92 -6.53 7.23
CA PHE A 222 21.20 -5.95 7.64
C PHE A 222 22.43 -6.60 7.00
N SER A 223 22.28 -7.82 6.50
CA SER A 223 23.33 -8.52 5.74
C SER A 223 23.53 -7.95 4.32
N ARG A 224 22.68 -7.01 3.88
CA ARG A 224 22.74 -6.36 2.57
C ARG A 224 23.73 -5.21 2.54
N LYS A 225 24.11 -4.75 1.34
CA LYS A 225 25.13 -3.70 1.15
C LYS A 225 24.54 -2.32 0.87
N GLU A 226 23.28 -2.26 0.48
CA GLU A 226 22.64 -1.04 0.00
C GLU A 226 22.28 -0.10 1.16
N GLN A 227 22.96 1.05 1.24
CA GLN A 227 22.80 2.01 2.35
C GLN A 227 21.34 2.43 2.60
N HIS A 228 20.57 2.72 1.54
CA HIS A 228 19.17 3.13 1.70
C HIS A 228 18.29 2.05 2.34
N ILE A 229 18.56 0.78 2.05
CA ILE A 229 17.86 -0.37 2.63
C ILE A 229 18.23 -0.49 4.12
N LEU A 230 19.52 -0.38 4.44
CA LEU A 230 20.02 -0.46 5.82
C LEU A 230 19.46 0.67 6.68
N ILE A 231 19.43 1.91 6.19
CA ILE A 231 18.86 3.05 6.92
C ILE A 231 17.38 2.81 7.25
N MET A 232 16.61 2.27 6.30
CA MET A 232 15.20 1.94 6.56
C MET A 232 15.07 0.81 7.59
N ALA A 233 15.90 -0.23 7.50
CA ALA A 233 15.92 -1.30 8.48
C ALA A 233 16.28 -0.79 9.90
N LEU A 234 17.22 0.15 10.02
CA LEU A 234 17.56 0.80 11.30
C LEU A 234 16.37 1.55 11.89
N LYS A 235 15.70 2.40 11.10
CA LYS A 235 14.50 3.13 11.57
C LYS A 235 13.40 2.19 12.07
N ILE A 236 13.20 1.08 11.35
CA ILE A 236 12.24 0.05 11.74
C ILE A 236 12.67 -0.64 13.04
N ALA A 237 13.94 -1.03 13.15
CA ALA A 237 14.49 -1.69 14.34
C ALA A 237 14.41 -0.77 15.57
N GLU A 238 14.74 0.51 15.40
CA GLU A 238 14.64 1.53 16.45
C GLU A 238 13.20 1.70 16.91
N THR A 239 12.26 1.90 15.97
CA THR A 239 10.82 2.04 16.30
C THR A 239 10.29 0.78 16.99
N CYS A 240 10.74 -0.40 16.56
CA CYS A 240 10.40 -1.68 17.18
C CYS A 240 10.89 -1.75 18.63
N LEU A 241 12.15 -1.40 18.88
CA LEU A 241 12.72 -1.38 20.24
C LEU A 241 12.08 -0.30 21.13
N GLN A 242 11.71 0.85 20.58
CA GLN A 242 11.00 1.89 21.32
C GLN A 242 9.61 1.43 21.79
N LYS A 243 8.90 0.63 20.98
CA LYS A 243 7.54 0.17 21.28
C LYS A 243 7.48 -1.17 22.01
N LEU A 244 8.41 -2.08 21.72
CA LEU A 244 8.41 -3.49 22.14
C LEU A 244 9.78 -3.95 22.65
N SER A 245 10.46 -3.11 23.45
CA SER A 245 11.77 -3.42 24.04
C SER A 245 11.80 -4.78 24.72
N ASP A 246 10.77 -5.08 25.52
CA ASP A 246 10.72 -6.26 26.38
C ASP A 246 10.63 -7.56 25.58
N VAL A 247 10.06 -7.48 24.37
CA VAL A 247 9.89 -8.62 23.46
C VAL A 247 11.13 -8.79 22.58
N PHE A 248 11.67 -7.71 22.02
CA PHE A 248 12.67 -7.78 20.95
C PHE A 248 14.13 -7.62 21.38
N LEU A 249 14.42 -7.04 22.56
CA LEU A 249 15.81 -6.75 22.95
C LEU A 249 16.69 -8.01 22.96
N ASN A 250 16.21 -9.10 23.56
CA ASN A 250 16.96 -10.35 23.63
C ASN A 250 17.12 -11.03 22.25
N SER A 251 16.09 -10.98 21.40
CA SER A 251 16.17 -11.59 20.07
C SER A 251 17.05 -10.76 19.13
N PHE A 252 17.02 -9.43 19.22
CA PHE A 252 17.88 -8.54 18.43
C PHE A 252 19.35 -8.64 18.82
N MET A 253 19.67 -8.83 20.12
CA MET A 253 21.04 -9.13 20.53
C MET A 253 21.53 -10.46 19.96
N LYS A 254 20.70 -11.52 19.99
CA LYS A 254 21.06 -12.85 19.47
C LYS A 254 21.29 -12.85 17.95
N GLU A 255 20.44 -12.13 17.22
CA GLU A 255 20.49 -12.05 15.75
C GLU A 255 21.47 -10.97 15.25
N GLY A 256 22.17 -10.28 16.15
CA GLY A 256 23.14 -9.23 15.81
C GLY A 256 22.54 -7.89 15.38
N VAL A 257 21.21 -7.79 15.28
CA VAL A 257 20.46 -6.59 14.86
C VAL A 257 20.78 -5.38 15.74
N PHE A 258 20.96 -5.58 17.04
CA PHE A 258 21.26 -4.50 17.99
C PHE A 258 22.60 -3.79 17.70
N PHE A 259 23.54 -4.46 17.04
CA PHE A 259 24.89 -3.95 16.79
C PHE A 259 25.05 -3.29 15.42
N CYS A 260 23.97 -3.15 14.65
CA CYS A 260 24.01 -2.59 13.30
C CYS A 260 23.99 -1.05 13.23
N ASN A 261 24.07 -0.35 14.38
CA ASN A 261 24.12 1.12 14.49
C ASN A 261 25.48 1.71 14.18
#